data_AF-A0A1S1QJI6-F1
#
_entry.id   AF-A0A1S1QJI6-F1
#
_cell.length_a   1.000
_cell.length_b   1.000
_cell.length_c   1.000
_cell.angle_alpha   90.00
_cell.angle_beta   90.00
_cell.angle_gamma   90.00
#
_symmetry.space_group_name_H-M   'P 1'
#
loop_
_entity.id
_entity.type
_entity.pdbx_description
1 polymer ?
#
loop_
_entity_poly.entity_id
_entity_poly.type
_entity_poly.pdbx_seq_one_letter_code
_entity_poly.pdbx_strand_id
1 'polypeptide(L)'
;MHWDELPDVEPRDFTVRSVPERFERLGDLWAGIDDTHHDLSPLLQWWERDVAEHGLADLPYPPDHPKMAGEPRRVQPSRAKKTT
;
A
#
# COMPACT_ATOMS: atom_id res chain seq x y z
N MET A 1 15.23 1.07 6.49
CA MET A 1 15.11 2.12 7.54
C MET A 1 14.33 1.51 8.69
N HIS A 2 14.60 1.92 9.93
CA HIS A 2 13.78 1.49 11.07
C HIS A 2 12.49 2.30 11.17
N TRP A 3 11.50 1.78 11.90
CA TRP A 3 10.20 2.44 12.05
C TRP A 3 10.25 3.69 12.93
N ASP A 4 11.13 3.72 13.92
CA ASP A 4 11.35 4.86 14.82
C ASP A 4 11.99 6.07 14.12
N GLU A 5 12.65 5.86 12.98
CA GLU A 5 13.24 6.94 12.17
C GLU A 5 12.20 7.66 11.29
N LEU A 6 11.06 7.02 11.01
CA LEU A 6 10.06 7.53 10.06
C LEU A 6 9.54 8.96 10.34
N PRO A 7 9.34 9.40 11.59
CA PRO A 7 8.86 10.75 11.88
C PRO A 7 9.85 11.87 11.53
N ASP A 8 11.15 11.57 11.52
CA ASP A 8 12.20 12.59 11.51
C ASP A 8 12.93 12.70 10.15
N VAL A 9 12.80 11.69 9.30
CA VAL A 9 13.51 11.62 8.02
C VAL A 9 12.76 12.31 6.89
N GLU A 10 13.50 12.86 5.95
CA GLU A 10 12.98 13.36 4.69
C GLU A 10 13.44 12.46 3.53
N PRO A 11 12.64 12.30 2.45
CA PRO A 11 13.07 11.51 1.29
C PRO A 11 14.41 11.97 0.68
N ARG A 12 14.75 13.25 0.85
CA ARG A 12 16.01 13.82 0.34
C ARG A 12 17.25 13.40 1.12
N ASP A 13 17.10 12.83 2.31
CA ASP A 13 18.21 12.29 3.10
C ASP A 13 18.78 11.02 2.46
N PHE A 14 17.98 10.35 1.63
CA PHE A 14 18.31 9.09 0.97
C PHE A 14 18.60 9.32 -0.52
N THR A 15 19.88 9.47 -0.84
CA THR A 15 20.37 9.65 -2.21
C THR A 15 21.40 8.58 -2.57
N VAL A 16 21.72 8.45 -3.85
CA VAL A 16 22.83 7.58 -4.31
C VAL A 16 24.17 7.91 -3.64
N ARG A 17 24.35 9.13 -3.12
CA ARG A 17 25.57 9.56 -2.43
C ARG A 17 25.56 9.30 -0.93
N SER A 18 24.39 9.34 -0.28
CA SER A 18 24.26 9.21 1.18
C SER A 18 23.90 7.79 1.64
N VAL A 19 23.19 7.00 0.82
CA VAL A 19 22.77 5.64 1.18
C VAL A 19 23.94 4.67 1.39
N PRO A 20 25.04 4.69 0.61
CA PRO A 20 26.15 3.74 0.81
C PRO A 20 26.76 3.79 2.22
N GLU A 21 27.11 4.99 2.73
CA GLU A 21 27.63 5.17 4.09
C GLU A 21 26.63 4.67 5.15
N ARG A 22 25.35 4.96 4.94
CA ARG A 22 24.30 4.50 5.85
C ARG A 22 24.18 2.98 5.86
N PHE A 23 24.27 2.33 4.69
CA PHE A 23 24.21 0.88 4.56
C PHE A 23 25.43 0.21 5.20
N GLU A 24 26.64 0.77 5.05
CA GLU A 24 27.83 0.26 5.75
C GLU A 24 27.66 0.32 7.27
N ARG A 25 27.04 1.38 7.78
CA ARG A 25 26.81 1.57 9.23
C ARG A 25 25.71 0.67 9.79
N LEU A 26 24.61 0.46 9.06
CA LEU A 26 23.39 -0.16 9.58
C LEU A 26 23.11 -1.55 9.00
N GLY A 27 23.76 -1.92 7.90
CA GLY A 27 23.47 -3.11 7.14
C GLY A 27 22.11 -3.07 6.42
N ASP A 28 21.64 -4.25 6.03
CA ASP A 28 20.32 -4.43 5.48
C ASP A 28 19.27 -4.52 6.59
N LEU A 29 18.51 -3.44 6.75
CA LEU A 29 17.44 -3.35 7.75
C LEU A 29 16.21 -4.19 7.39
N TRP A 30 16.15 -4.74 6.18
CA TRP A 30 15.06 -5.59 5.71
C TRP A 30 15.48 -7.06 5.58
N ALA A 31 16.66 -7.43 6.10
CA ALA A 31 17.23 -8.76 5.97
C ALA A 31 16.27 -9.90 6.39
N GLY A 32 15.38 -9.66 7.35
CA GLY A 32 14.41 -10.66 7.84
C GLY A 32 13.04 -10.62 7.16
N ILE A 33 12.84 -9.87 6.08
CA ILE A 33 11.53 -9.73 5.42
C ILE A 33 10.98 -11.07 4.90
N ASP A 34 11.88 -11.94 4.45
CA ASP A 34 11.53 -13.26 3.89
C ASP A 34 11.48 -14.37 4.96
N ASP A 35 11.87 -14.08 6.21
CA ASP A 35 11.93 -15.08 7.28
C ASP A 35 10.53 -15.49 7.77
N THR A 36 9.53 -14.63 7.57
CA THR A 36 8.17 -14.84 8.07
C THR A 36 7.13 -14.66 6.97
N HIS A 37 6.38 -15.72 6.69
CA HIS A 37 5.17 -15.65 5.87
C HIS A 37 3.95 -15.36 6.75
N HIS A 38 3.27 -14.25 6.49
CA HIS A 38 2.07 -13.86 7.23
C HIS A 38 0.79 -14.34 6.53
N ASP A 39 -0.22 -14.70 7.33
CA ASP A 39 -1.54 -15.09 6.85
C ASP A 39 -2.40 -13.87 6.50
N LEU A 40 -3.14 -13.94 5.39
CA LEU A 40 -4.01 -12.85 4.90
C LEU A 40 -5.43 -12.89 5.47
N SER A 41 -5.82 -13.94 6.20
CA SER A 41 -7.18 -14.09 6.72
C SER A 41 -7.63 -12.89 7.57
N PRO A 42 -6.80 -12.27 8.43
CA PRO A 42 -7.20 -11.07 9.17
C PRO A 42 -7.63 -9.91 8.25
N LEU A 43 -6.91 -9.69 7.15
CA LEU A 43 -7.24 -8.63 6.18
C LEU A 43 -8.53 -8.96 5.41
N LEU A 44 -8.74 -10.23 5.07
CA LEU A 44 -9.97 -10.70 4.42
C LEU A 44 -11.19 -10.53 5.34
N GLN A 45 -11.06 -10.83 6.63
CA GLN A 45 -12.12 -10.63 7.63
C GLN A 45 -12.46 -9.14 7.80
N TRP A 46 -11.46 -8.25 7.76
CA TRP A 46 -11.73 -6.81 7.78
C TRP A 46 -12.48 -6.35 6.54
N TRP A 47 -12.13 -6.88 5.35
CA TRP A 47 -12.86 -6.60 4.12
C TRP A 47 -14.31 -7.08 4.20
N GLU A 48 -14.55 -8.31 4.68
CA GLU A 48 -15.91 -8.85 4.87
C GLU A 48 -16.74 -7.98 5.82
N ARG A 49 -16.12 -7.50 6.91
CA ARG A 49 -16.75 -6.56 7.85
C ARG A 49 -17.10 -5.24 7.17
N ASP A 50 -16.18 -4.65 6.41
CA ASP A 50 -16.40 -3.38 5.72
C ASP A 50 -17.53 -3.48 4.68
N VAL A 51 -17.62 -4.62 3.98
CA VAL A 51 -18.74 -4.91 3.08
C VAL A 51 -20.06 -5.04 3.85
N ALA A 52 -20.08 -5.81 4.94
CA ALA A 52 -21.30 -6.13 5.68
C ALA A 52 -21.84 -4.95 6.49
N GLU A 53 -20.96 -4.19 7.16
CA GLU A 53 -21.33 -3.15 8.12
C GLU A 53 -21.30 -1.75 7.51
N HIS A 54 -20.45 -1.51 6.53
CA HIS A 54 -20.23 -0.19 5.94
C HIS A 54 -20.62 -0.10 4.45
N GLY A 55 -20.95 -1.23 3.82
CA GLY A 55 -21.26 -1.28 2.39
C GLY A 55 -20.06 -0.92 1.50
N LEU A 56 -18.84 -1.00 2.04
CA LEU A 56 -17.61 -0.64 1.34
C LEU A 56 -17.06 -1.90 0.64
N ALA A 57 -17.33 -2.01 -0.66
CA ALA A 57 -16.83 -3.09 -1.50
C ALA A 57 -15.53 -2.69 -2.22
N ASP A 58 -15.49 -2.84 -3.55
CA ASP A 58 -14.28 -2.56 -4.35
C ASP A 58 -14.05 -1.05 -4.56
N LEU A 59 -12.80 -0.68 -4.79
CA LEU A 59 -12.39 0.70 -5.12
C LEU A 59 -12.16 0.84 -6.63
N PRO A 60 -12.32 2.04 -7.20
CA PRO A 60 -11.99 2.26 -8.60
C PRO A 60 -10.49 2.05 -8.84
N TYR A 61 -10.19 1.30 -9.89
CA TYR A 61 -8.83 1.18 -10.41
C TYR A 61 -8.36 2.49 -11.05
N PRO A 62 -7.04 2.69 -11.23
CA PRO A 62 -6.52 3.84 -11.97
C PRO A 62 -7.14 3.97 -13.38
N PRO A 63 -7.29 5.20 -13.91
CA PRO A 63 -8.04 5.45 -15.15
C PRO A 63 -7.60 4.62 -16.36
N ASP A 64 -6.29 4.45 -16.52
CA ASP A 64 -5.69 3.75 -17.66
C ASP A 64 -5.37 2.27 -17.35
N HIS A 65 -5.81 1.75 -16.20
CA HIS A 65 -5.49 0.37 -15.81
C HIS A 65 -6.27 -0.62 -16.68
N PRO A 66 -5.58 -1.47 -17.47
CA PRO A 66 -6.24 -2.37 -18.39
C PRO A 66 -7.13 -3.38 -17.64
N LYS A 67 -8.18 -3.81 -18.32
CA LYS A 67 -9.07 -4.87 -17.86
C LYS A 67 -8.79 -6.13 -18.65
N MET A 68 -8.68 -7.26 -17.96
CA MET A 68 -8.47 -8.55 -18.61
C MET A 68 -9.77 -9.10 -19.18
N ALA A 69 -9.68 -9.88 -20.26
CA ALA A 69 -10.83 -10.59 -20.81
C ALA A 69 -11.42 -11.54 -19.75
N GLY A 70 -12.73 -11.45 -19.51
CA GLY A 70 -13.43 -12.26 -18.51
C GLY A 70 -13.41 -11.69 -17.08
N GLU A 71 -12.71 -10.58 -16.83
CA GLU A 71 -12.69 -9.96 -15.50
C GLU A 71 -14.09 -9.38 -15.12
N PRO A 72 -14.52 -9.45 -13.85
CA PRO A 72 -15.74 -8.81 -13.35
C PRO A 72 -15.81 -7.29 -13.59
N ARG A 73 -16.99 -6.69 -13.43
CA ARG A 73 -17.14 -5.22 -13.53
C ARG A 73 -16.53 -4.55 -12.29
N ARG A 74 -15.53 -3.69 -12.50
CA ARG A 74 -14.91 -2.83 -11.48
C ARG A 74 -15.83 -1.66 -11.10
N VAL A 75 -15.70 -1.17 -9.88
CA VAL A 75 -16.35 0.06 -9.43
C VAL A 75 -15.80 1.25 -10.24
N GLN A 76 -16.69 2.16 -10.64
CA GLN A 76 -16.29 3.39 -11.33
C GLN A 76 -16.08 4.51 -10.31
N PRO A 77 -15.16 5.46 -10.54
CA PRO A 77 -15.02 6.63 -9.70
C PRO A 77 -16.37 7.34 -9.52
N SER A 78 -16.75 7.61 -8.28
CA SER A 78 -18.00 8.32 -8.00
C SER A 78 -17.93 9.75 -8.54
N ARG A 79 -18.97 10.20 -9.25
CA ARG A 79 -19.14 11.61 -9.60
C ARG A 79 -19.88 12.31 -8.47
N ALA A 80 -19.18 13.08 -7.63
CA ALA A 80 -19.87 14.02 -6.74
C ALA A 80 -20.63 15.04 -7.60
N LYS A 81 -21.97 15.10 -7.48
CA LYS A 81 -22.74 16.18 -8.12
C LYS A 81 -22.29 17.48 -7.48
N LYS A 82 -21.82 18.44 -8.29
CA LYS A 82 -21.70 19.83 -7.86
C LYS A 82 -23.12 20.29 -7.50
N THR A 83 -23.39 20.52 -6.22
CA THR A 83 -24.61 21.21 -5.80
C THR A 83 -24.54 22.60 -6.40
N THR A 84 -25.50 22.90 -7.28
CA THR A 84 -25.62 24.17 -8.03
C THR A 84 -25.68 25.37 -7.10
#